data_AF-A0A7L8UEA8-F1
#
_entry.id   AF-A0A7L8UEA8-F1
#
_cell.length_a   1.000
_cell.length_b   1.000
_cell.length_c   1.000
_cell.angle_alpha   90.00
_cell.angle_beta   90.00
_cell.angle_gamma   90.00
#
_symmetry.space_group_name_H-M   'P 1'
#
loop_
_entity.id
_entity.type
_entity.pdbx_description
1 polymer ?
#
loop_
_entity_poly.entity_id
_entity_poly.type
_entity_poly.pdbx_seq_one_letter_code
_entity_poly.pdbx_strand_id
1 'polypeptide(L)'
;MNKIYLIFFLSLISFCSYSQESKEIQKLEIELQKCLDDTQNNMLNCTIEYYNKIDKQLNITYNKIRPTLSKSEQEQLKSKQLAWLKKRDQYFKKVEVETAKELDGENSSQDYRMICSHENALFVRDRIIELEKIYSKN
;
A
#
# COMPACT_ATOMS: atom_id res chain seq x y z
N MET A 1 -1.74 -36.03 45.84
CA MET A 1 -1.89 -34.57 45.64
C MET A 1 -0.57 -34.09 45.04
N ASN A 2 -0.43 -33.54 43.84
CA ASN A 2 -1.38 -33.12 42.81
C ASN A 2 -0.86 -33.56 41.44
N LYS A 3 -1.82 -33.72 40.54
CA LYS A 3 -1.70 -34.32 39.22
C LYS A 3 -0.87 -33.42 38.29
N ILE A 4 0.04 -34.04 37.54
CA ILE A 4 0.67 -33.48 36.35
C ILE A 4 -0.46 -33.21 35.35
N TYR A 5 -0.81 -31.94 35.19
CA TYR A 5 -1.74 -31.48 34.16
C TYR A 5 -1.00 -30.55 33.20
N LEU A 6 -0.70 -31.12 32.04
CA LEU A 6 -1.07 -30.56 30.74
C LEU A 6 -0.72 -29.06 30.52
N ILE A 7 0.52 -28.77 30.13
CA ILE A 7 0.79 -27.63 29.25
C ILE A 7 1.07 -28.20 27.85
N PHE A 8 -0.01 -28.66 27.23
CA PHE A 8 -0.08 -28.96 25.80
C PHE A 8 -1.24 -28.11 25.25
N PHE A 9 -1.04 -26.78 25.24
CA PHE A 9 -2.00 -25.84 24.65
C PHE A 9 -1.32 -24.51 24.28
N LEU A 10 -0.31 -24.58 23.43
CA LEU A 10 -0.02 -23.50 22.49
C LEU A 10 -0.39 -24.02 21.10
N SER A 11 -1.69 -24.26 20.98
CA SER A 11 -2.40 -24.34 19.73
C SER A 11 -2.07 -23.11 18.89
N LEU A 12 -1.51 -23.35 17.71
CA LEU A 12 -2.19 -23.01 16.47
C LEU A 12 -2.75 -21.58 16.43
N ILE A 13 -1.90 -20.58 16.66
CA ILE A 13 -2.05 -19.35 15.90
C ILE A 13 -1.25 -19.62 14.63
N SER A 14 -1.89 -20.36 13.70
CA SER A 14 -1.59 -20.16 12.29
C SER A 14 -1.68 -18.66 12.08
N PHE A 15 -0.53 -18.01 12.00
CA PHE A 15 -0.46 -16.73 11.34
C PHE A 15 -1.22 -16.92 10.04
N CYS A 16 -2.33 -16.21 9.88
CA CYS A 16 -2.96 -16.08 8.58
C CYS A 16 -1.83 -15.69 7.65
N SER A 17 -1.43 -16.61 6.79
CA SER A 17 -0.33 -16.43 5.87
C SER A 17 -0.50 -15.06 5.24
N TYR A 18 0.56 -14.24 5.33
CA TYR A 18 0.61 -12.97 4.62
C TYR A 18 0.12 -13.23 3.21
N SER A 19 -0.96 -12.54 2.87
CA SER A 19 -1.56 -12.51 1.53
C SER A 19 -0.43 -12.46 0.52
N GLN A 20 -0.38 -13.40 -0.42
CA GLN A 20 0.60 -13.38 -1.49
C GLN A 20 0.48 -12.01 -2.18
N GLU A 21 1.47 -11.16 -1.95
CA GLU A 21 1.51 -9.82 -2.52
C GLU A 21 1.49 -9.94 -4.05
N SER A 22 0.84 -9.00 -4.72
CA SER A 22 0.73 -9.10 -6.18
C SER A 22 2.12 -9.14 -6.81
N LYS A 23 2.30 -9.96 -7.87
CA LYS A 23 3.59 -10.07 -8.56
C LYS A 23 4.05 -8.71 -9.08
N GLU A 24 3.10 -7.88 -9.50
CA GLU A 24 3.31 -6.51 -9.95
C GLU A 24 3.79 -5.60 -8.81
N ILE A 25 3.17 -5.66 -7.62
CA ILE A 25 3.63 -4.88 -6.46
C ILE A 25 5.03 -5.33 -6.04
N GLN A 26 5.28 -6.64 -5.89
CA GLN A 26 6.61 -7.16 -5.54
C GLN A 26 7.68 -6.68 -6.53
N LYS A 27 7.35 -6.65 -7.83
CA LYS A 27 8.25 -6.13 -8.86
C LYS A 27 8.56 -4.65 -8.65
N LEU A 28 7.55 -3.82 -8.34
CA LEU A 28 7.74 -2.38 -8.10
C LEU A 28 8.56 -2.12 -6.83
N GLU A 29 8.40 -2.94 -5.78
CA GLU A 29 9.21 -2.85 -4.57
C GLU A 29 10.67 -3.25 -4.81
N ILE A 30 10.91 -4.30 -5.60
CA ILE A 30 12.26 -4.67 -6.05
C ILE A 30 12.89 -3.55 -6.89
N GLU A 31 12.12 -2.89 -7.76
CA GLU A 31 12.60 -1.75 -8.54
C GLU A 31 12.95 -0.55 -7.65
N LEU A 32 12.15 -0.27 -6.61
CA LEU A 32 12.47 0.75 -5.61
C LEU A 32 13.78 0.41 -4.89
N GLN A 33 13.91 -0.81 -4.37
CA GLN A 33 15.11 -1.22 -3.62
C GLN A 33 16.37 -1.10 -4.47
N LYS A 34 16.33 -1.59 -5.71
CA LYS A 34 17.45 -1.44 -6.66
C LYS A 34 17.82 0.02 -6.92
N CYS A 35 16.83 0.92 -6.98
CA CYS A 35 17.08 2.34 -7.16
C CYS A 35 17.77 2.94 -5.93
N LEU A 36 17.34 2.56 -4.72
CA LEU A 36 17.89 3.03 -3.45
C LEU A 36 19.29 2.47 -3.16
N ASP A 37 19.60 1.24 -3.59
CA ASP A 37 20.90 0.59 -3.39
C ASP A 37 22.02 1.18 -4.26
N ASP A 38 21.66 1.86 -5.35
CA ASP A 38 22.61 2.49 -6.25
C ASP A 38 22.93 3.92 -5.77
N THR A 39 24.16 4.10 -5.29
CA THR A 39 24.66 5.36 -4.72
C THR A 39 24.74 6.51 -5.73
N GLN A 40 24.61 6.23 -7.03
CA GLN A 40 24.54 7.27 -8.08
C GLN A 40 23.14 7.86 -8.22
N ASN A 41 22.10 7.19 -7.70
CA ASN A 41 20.72 7.64 -7.81
C ASN A 41 20.36 8.63 -6.71
N ASN A 42 19.46 9.55 -7.06
CA ASN A 42 18.83 10.42 -6.09
C ASN A 42 17.69 9.66 -5.38
N MET A 43 17.85 9.40 -4.08
CA MET A 43 16.89 8.63 -3.28
C MET A 43 15.47 9.23 -3.31
N LEU A 44 15.35 10.56 -3.26
CA LEU A 44 14.06 11.23 -3.37
C LEU A 44 13.38 10.96 -4.72
N ASN A 45 14.12 11.00 -5.82
CA ASN A 45 13.59 10.63 -7.12
C ASN A 45 13.16 9.16 -7.15
N CYS A 46 13.91 8.23 -6.56
CA CYS A 46 13.51 6.83 -6.46
C CYS A 46 12.15 6.66 -5.77
N THR A 47 11.95 7.35 -4.64
CA THR A 47 10.70 7.28 -3.87
C THR A 47 9.52 7.93 -4.61
N ILE A 48 9.73 9.08 -5.25
CA ILE A 48 8.70 9.75 -6.07
C ILE A 48 8.29 8.86 -7.25
N GLU A 49 9.26 8.27 -7.94
CA GLU A 49 8.99 7.36 -9.07
C GLU A 49 8.25 6.11 -8.62
N TYR A 50 8.61 5.54 -7.46
CA TYR A 50 7.86 4.43 -6.88
C TYR A 50 6.41 4.81 -6.61
N TYR A 51 6.15 5.96 -5.96
CA TYR A 51 4.79 6.45 -5.76
C TYR A 51 4.02 6.58 -7.09
N ASN A 52 4.60 7.21 -8.11
CA ASN A 52 3.98 7.39 -9.41
C ASN A 52 3.63 6.04 -10.08
N LYS A 53 4.53 5.06 -10.00
CA LYS A 53 4.31 3.72 -10.53
C LYS A 53 3.20 3.00 -9.78
N ILE A 54 3.14 3.13 -8.45
CA ILE A 54 2.09 2.53 -7.62
C ILE A 54 0.72 3.16 -7.93
N ASP A 55 0.60 4.49 -8.03
CA ASP A 55 -0.66 5.15 -8.40
C ASP A 55 -1.12 4.78 -9.82
N LYS A 56 -0.18 4.67 -10.76
CA LYS A 56 -0.49 4.13 -12.10
C LYS A 56 -0.97 2.67 -12.03
N GLN A 57 -0.34 1.84 -11.19
CA GLN A 57 -0.73 0.45 -11.02
C GLN A 57 -2.16 0.32 -10.45
N LEU A 58 -2.58 1.21 -9.54
CA LEU A 58 -3.96 1.25 -9.06
C LEU A 58 -4.96 1.45 -10.20
N ASN A 59 -4.67 2.37 -11.12
CA ASN A 59 -5.53 2.58 -12.29
C ASN A 59 -5.56 1.36 -13.22
N ILE A 60 -4.41 0.70 -13.43
CA ILE A 60 -4.34 -0.55 -14.21
C ILE A 60 -5.20 -1.64 -13.56
N THR A 61 -5.05 -1.87 -12.26
CA THR A 61 -5.81 -2.87 -11.50
C THR A 61 -7.32 -2.57 -11.54
N TYR A 62 -7.72 -1.32 -11.32
CA TYR A 62 -9.13 -0.91 -11.43
C TYR A 62 -9.71 -1.18 -12.83
N ASN A 63 -8.97 -0.81 -13.89
CA ASN A 63 -9.40 -1.00 -15.27
C ASN A 63 -9.42 -2.47 -15.71
N LYS A 64 -8.59 -3.32 -15.09
CA LYS A 64 -8.63 -4.78 -15.28
C LYS A 64 -9.86 -5.41 -14.63
N ILE A 65 -10.22 -4.96 -13.43
CA ILE A 65 -11.34 -5.52 -12.65
C ILE A 65 -12.69 -5.07 -13.22
N ARG A 66 -12.86 -3.77 -13.49
CA ARG A 66 -14.15 -3.19 -13.87
C ARG A 66 -14.90 -3.93 -14.99
N PRO A 67 -14.28 -4.34 -16.11
CA PRO A 67 -15.01 -5.02 -17.20
C PRO A 67 -15.45 -6.45 -16.87
N THR A 68 -14.95 -7.08 -15.80
CA THR A 68 -15.34 -8.45 -15.41
C THR A 68 -16.62 -8.51 -14.57
N LEU A 69 -17.13 -7.33 -14.17
CA LEU A 69 -18.25 -7.15 -13.27
C LEU A 69 -19.55 -6.86 -14.01
N SER A 70 -20.69 -7.22 -13.42
CA SER A 70 -22.01 -6.77 -13.91
C SER A 70 -22.15 -5.25 -13.81
N LYS A 71 -23.12 -4.67 -14.54
CA LYS A 71 -23.36 -3.21 -14.50
C LYS A 71 -23.58 -2.67 -13.08
N SER A 72 -24.33 -3.41 -12.25
CA SER A 72 -24.59 -3.03 -10.85
C SER A 72 -23.29 -3.03 -10.03
N GLU A 73 -22.48 -4.09 -10.15
CA GLU A 73 -21.20 -4.20 -9.45
C GLU A 73 -20.18 -3.14 -9.93
N GLN A 74 -20.20 -2.77 -11.22
CA GLN A 74 -19.37 -1.69 -11.75
C GLN A 74 -19.68 -0.33 -11.10
N GLU A 75 -20.97 0.00 -10.95
CA GLU A 75 -21.37 1.25 -10.27
C GLU A 75 -21.04 1.21 -8.78
N GLN A 76 -21.17 0.05 -8.13
CA GLN A 76 -20.73 -0.11 -6.74
C GLN A 76 -19.22 0.06 -6.59
N LEU A 77 -18.41 -0.57 -7.47
CA LEU A 77 -16.96 -0.42 -7.47
C LEU A 77 -16.56 1.04 -7.69
N LYS A 78 -17.19 1.73 -8.66
CA LYS A 78 -16.95 3.15 -8.93
C LYS A 78 -17.25 4.01 -7.70
N SER A 79 -18.40 3.80 -7.05
CA SER A 79 -18.79 4.54 -5.85
C SER A 79 -17.79 4.32 -4.70
N LYS A 80 -17.39 3.06 -4.45
CA LYS A 80 -16.37 2.72 -3.46
C LYS A 80 -15.02 3.35 -3.77
N GLN A 81 -14.61 3.36 -5.05
CA GLN A 81 -13.35 3.96 -5.47
C GLN A 81 -13.35 5.48 -5.29
N LEU A 82 -14.44 6.17 -5.63
CA LEU A 82 -14.60 7.61 -5.39
C LEU A 82 -14.56 7.95 -3.90
N ALA A 83 -15.20 7.13 -3.05
CA ALA A 83 -15.13 7.30 -1.61
C ALA A 83 -13.70 7.07 -1.07
N TRP A 84 -12.99 6.08 -1.62
CA TRP A 84 -11.59 5.82 -1.26
C TRP A 84 -10.66 6.96 -1.67
N LEU A 85 -10.84 7.57 -2.86
CA LEU A 85 -10.05 8.73 -3.29
C LEU A 85 -10.17 9.90 -2.31
N LYS A 86 -11.37 10.16 -1.78
CA LYS A 86 -11.53 11.18 -0.72
C LYS A 86 -10.75 10.84 0.55
N LYS A 87 -10.70 9.56 0.94
CA LYS A 87 -9.91 9.10 2.10
C LYS A 87 -8.41 9.24 1.83
N ARG A 88 -7.95 8.91 0.61
CA ARG A 88 -6.57 9.10 0.17
C ARG A 88 -6.15 10.55 0.31
N ASP A 89 -6.94 11.48 -0.23
CA ASP A 89 -6.59 12.90 -0.21
C ASP A 89 -6.56 13.47 1.23
N GLN A 90 -7.41 12.94 2.12
CA GLN A 90 -7.37 13.27 3.55
C GLN A 90 -6.14 12.68 4.25
N TYR A 91 -5.79 11.43 3.92
CA TYR A 91 -4.62 10.76 4.46
C TYR A 91 -3.32 11.46 4.02
N PHE A 92 -3.19 11.87 2.76
CA PHE A 92 -2.00 12.56 2.26
C PHE A 92 -1.76 13.89 2.99
N LYS A 93 -2.82 14.68 3.19
CA LYS A 93 -2.74 15.91 4.00
C LYS A 93 -2.34 15.63 5.45
N LYS A 94 -2.83 14.52 6.00
CA LYS A 94 -2.48 14.11 7.37
C LYS A 94 -0.99 13.76 7.46
N VAL A 95 -0.48 12.96 6.52
CA VAL A 95 0.93 12.61 6.41
C VAL A 95 1.80 13.86 6.31
N GLU A 96 1.46 14.80 5.41
CA GLU A 96 2.19 16.07 5.27
C GLU A 96 2.26 16.85 6.59
N VAL A 97 1.14 16.99 7.31
CA VAL A 97 1.10 17.71 8.59
C VAL A 97 1.88 16.97 9.68
N GLU A 98 1.76 15.65 9.76
CA GLU A 98 2.44 14.84 10.78
C GLU A 98 3.95 14.80 10.54
N THR A 99 4.39 14.58 9.30
CA THR A 99 5.82 14.59 8.94
C THR A 99 6.43 15.98 9.16
N ALA A 100 5.75 17.06 8.79
CA ALA A 100 6.26 18.41 9.07
C ALA A 100 6.43 18.63 10.57
N LYS A 101 5.47 18.17 11.39
CA LYS A 101 5.56 18.27 12.85
C LYS A 101 6.72 17.47 13.44
N GLU A 102 6.99 16.28 12.91
CA GLU A 102 8.12 15.43 13.32
C GLU A 102 9.49 16.04 12.93
N LEU A 103 9.51 16.92 11.93
CA LEU A 103 10.69 17.62 11.44
C LEU A 103 10.71 19.09 11.89
N ASP A 104 10.18 19.41 13.08
CA ASP A 104 10.20 20.75 13.68
C ASP A 104 9.56 21.85 12.80
N GLY A 105 8.59 21.48 11.97
CA GLY A 105 7.89 22.37 11.03
C GLY A 105 8.50 22.43 9.63
N GLU A 106 9.61 21.72 9.38
CA GLU A 106 10.26 21.65 8.07
C GLU A 106 9.40 20.85 7.08
N ASN A 107 9.08 21.47 5.93
CA ASN A 107 8.19 20.90 4.91
C ASN A 107 8.77 20.96 3.48
N SER A 108 10.07 21.26 3.35
CA SER A 108 10.75 21.42 2.07
C SER A 108 11.98 20.51 1.92
N SER A 109 12.45 19.93 3.02
CA SER A 109 13.60 19.02 3.04
C SER A 109 13.40 17.78 2.15
N GLN A 110 14.51 17.18 1.72
CA GLN A 110 14.46 15.93 0.97
C GLN A 110 13.81 14.81 1.79
N ASP A 111 14.13 14.72 3.08
CA ASP A 111 13.58 13.73 4.00
C ASP A 111 12.06 13.88 4.13
N TYR A 112 11.57 15.11 4.33
CA TYR A 112 10.14 15.40 4.36
C TYR A 112 9.44 14.85 3.10
N ARG A 113 9.97 15.19 1.93
CA ARG A 113 9.39 14.79 0.65
C ARG A 113 9.47 13.28 0.43
N MET A 114 10.56 12.63 0.87
CA MET A 114 10.74 11.19 0.79
C MET A 114 9.72 10.46 1.66
N ILE A 115 9.59 10.84 2.93
CA ILE A 115 8.65 10.24 3.87
C ILE A 115 7.22 10.37 3.33
N CYS A 116 6.80 11.59 2.95
CA CYS A 116 5.46 11.81 2.41
C CYS A 116 5.20 10.97 1.15
N SER A 117 6.15 10.92 0.21
CA SER A 117 5.98 10.15 -1.03
C SER A 117 5.92 8.64 -0.75
N HIS A 118 6.71 8.14 0.20
CA HIS A 118 6.72 6.73 0.56
C HIS A 118 5.42 6.30 1.24
N GLU A 119 4.99 7.02 2.28
CA GLU A 119 3.72 6.76 2.98
C GLU A 119 2.53 6.80 2.04
N ASN A 120 2.51 7.80 1.15
CA ASN A 120 1.47 7.91 0.12
C ASN A 120 1.46 6.70 -0.83
N ALA A 121 2.63 6.18 -1.20
CA ALA A 121 2.75 4.98 -2.03
C ALA A 121 2.23 3.74 -1.29
N LEU A 122 2.58 3.55 -0.01
CA LEU A 122 2.10 2.43 0.79
C LEU A 122 0.56 2.43 0.92
N PHE A 123 -0.04 3.60 1.14
CA PHE A 123 -1.49 3.72 1.21
C PHE A 123 -2.19 3.33 -0.10
N VAL A 124 -1.60 3.71 -1.24
CA VAL A 124 -2.11 3.35 -2.56
C VAL A 124 -1.88 1.86 -2.86
N ARG A 125 -0.74 1.30 -2.48
CA ARG A 125 -0.40 -0.13 -2.59
C ARG A 125 -1.45 -0.98 -1.89
N ASP A 126 -1.81 -0.63 -0.66
CA ASP A 126 -2.78 -1.38 0.13
C ASP A 126 -4.16 -1.44 -0.55
N ARG A 127 -4.54 -0.38 -1.30
CA ARG A 127 -5.76 -0.39 -2.10
C ARG A 127 -5.68 -1.34 -3.30
N ILE A 128 -4.52 -1.45 -3.95
CA ILE A 128 -4.31 -2.41 -5.03
C ILE A 128 -4.52 -3.83 -4.50
N ILE A 129 -3.89 -4.14 -3.37
CA ILE A 129 -3.99 -5.44 -2.70
C ILE A 129 -5.46 -5.72 -2.29
N GLU A 130 -6.16 -4.72 -1.75
CA GLU A 130 -7.58 -4.85 -1.40
C GLU A 130 -8.44 -5.18 -2.64
N LEU A 131 -8.26 -4.43 -3.73
CA LEU A 131 -9.00 -4.65 -4.98
C LEU A 131 -8.73 -6.03 -5.56
N GLU A 132 -7.47 -6.45 -5.61
CA GLU A 132 -7.09 -7.76 -6.12
C GLU A 132 -7.63 -8.88 -5.23
N LYS A 133 -7.61 -8.72 -3.91
CA LYS A 133 -8.17 -9.71 -2.98
C LYS A 133 -9.69 -9.87 -3.12
N ILE A 134 -10.41 -8.77 -3.34
CA ILE A 134 -11.88 -8.80 -3.44
C ILE A 134 -12.32 -9.33 -4.81
N TYR A 135 -11.61 -8.98 -5.88
CA TYR A 135 -12.08 -9.17 -7.26
C TYR A 135 -11.27 -10.14 -8.11
N SER A 136 -10.10 -10.60 -7.66
CA SER A 136 -9.41 -11.71 -8.33
C SER A 136 -10.19 -12.99 -8.07
N LYS A 137 -10.91 -13.47 -9.09
CA LYS A 137 -11.41 -14.84 -9.13
C LYS A 137 -10.20 -15.73 -9.38
N ASN A 138 -9.96 -16.70 -8.49
CA ASN A 138 -9.13 -17.87 -8.82
C ASN A 138 -9.72 -18.59 -10.04
#